data_AF-A0A2G6T5R4-F1
#
_entry.id   AF-A0A2G6T5R4-F1
#
_cell.length_a   1.000
_cell.length_b   1.000
_cell.length_c   1.000
_cell.angle_alpha   90.00
_cell.angle_beta   90.00
_cell.angle_gamma   90.00
#
_symmetry.space_group_name_H-M   'P 1'
#
loop_
_entity.id
_entity.type
_entity.pdbx_description
1 polymer ?
#
loop_
_entity_poly.entity_id
_entity_poly.type
_entity_poly.pdbx_seq_one_letter_code
_entity_poly.pdbx_strand_id
1 'polypeptide(L)'
;MSHIAKLQKFVEDVHPIIQFFINKLKNNQIATNLTQALLGLDAKQVWDTELAYSHLKKCGEADTKRTAERRLNALGLLPQGLNDGDLRDEQGLPPKRLVLNWAMEQARKRRDRVLFAQLRPLPNGAPCLHANDARGARIWAPLPDSQKETIWQALLALQKHISKPVALFPHGALVEALRTAPNAPSINVHLQAYRSAMPNGRHPQKGNLSSMPLSPHLRQLEAESIYILREAVAESQNPAMLYSIGKDSSVMLHLARKAFYPGVPPFPLLHVDTRWKFQEMYDFRDWMARESGMQLLTHINPDAIEKNINPFDHGSALHTNITKTEALRQALNQHQFDVVFGGARRDEEQSRAKERAFSFRTANHQWDPKNQRPELWNLYNTRKTSGEGIRVFPLSNWTELDVWQYILHEGIPVVPLYFAKPRPVVVRPGMIMLVDDDRCQLLPGEEIQIRKVRFRTLGCYPLTGAIESEADTLEDVLLELINTRQSERQGRKIDTDSAGSMEKKKQEGYF
;
A
#
# COMPACT_ATOMS: atom_id res chain seq x y z
N MET A 1 47.35 47.02 -11.65
CA MET A 1 47.75 45.72 -12.23
C MET A 1 47.87 44.73 -11.08
N SER A 2 47.08 43.67 -10.91
CA SER A 2 46.60 42.75 -11.95
C SER A 2 45.49 41.78 -11.45
N HIS A 3 44.34 42.28 -10.99
CA HIS A 3 43.13 41.45 -10.96
C HIS A 3 42.69 41.06 -12.38
N ILE A 4 42.88 41.98 -13.34
CA ILE A 4 42.64 41.75 -14.77
C ILE A 4 43.58 40.66 -15.33
N ALA A 5 44.87 40.65 -14.95
CA ALA A 5 45.77 39.60 -15.45
C ALA A 5 45.51 38.23 -14.81
N LYS A 6 44.98 38.17 -13.57
CA LYS A 6 44.53 36.91 -12.96
C LYS A 6 43.29 36.34 -13.66
N LEU A 7 42.36 37.20 -14.08
CA LEU A 7 41.21 36.81 -14.88
C LEU A 7 41.60 36.38 -16.30
N GLN A 8 42.53 37.09 -16.96
CA GLN A 8 43.05 36.67 -18.27
C GLN A 8 43.76 35.32 -18.19
N LYS A 9 44.60 35.10 -17.17
CA LYS A 9 45.27 33.81 -16.97
C LYS A 9 44.28 32.67 -16.71
N PHE A 10 43.24 32.91 -15.91
CA PHE A 10 42.18 31.92 -15.69
C PHE A 10 41.40 31.60 -16.98
N VAL A 11 41.13 32.59 -17.83
CA VAL A 11 40.47 32.36 -19.13
C VAL A 11 41.41 31.60 -20.08
N GLU A 12 42.70 31.92 -20.11
CA GLU A 12 43.71 31.20 -20.91
C GLU A 12 43.92 29.75 -20.45
N ASP A 13 43.83 29.48 -19.14
CA ASP A 13 43.98 28.12 -18.59
C ASP A 13 42.71 27.26 -18.80
N VAL A 14 41.53 27.87 -18.82
CA VAL A 14 40.24 27.16 -18.94
C VAL A 14 39.82 26.97 -20.41
N HIS A 15 40.21 27.87 -21.32
CA HIS A 15 39.84 27.79 -22.73
C HIS A 15 40.29 26.48 -23.44
N PRO A 16 41.51 25.95 -23.22
CA PRO A 16 41.93 24.65 -23.76
C PRO A 16 41.13 23.48 -23.20
N ILE A 17 40.70 23.56 -21.93
CA ILE A 17 39.90 22.52 -21.26
C ILE A 17 38.49 22.50 -21.86
N ILE A 18 37.89 23.67 -22.05
CA ILE A 18 36.58 23.80 -22.71
C ILE A 18 36.68 23.34 -24.17
N GLN A 19 37.74 23.69 -24.90
CA GLN A 19 37.99 23.18 -26.25
C GLN A 19 38.21 21.66 -26.28
N PHE A 20 38.86 21.09 -25.27
CA PHE A 20 39.00 19.64 -25.12
C PHE A 20 37.64 18.96 -24.92
N PHE A 21 36.75 19.52 -24.08
CA PHE A 21 35.39 19.00 -23.91
C PHE A 21 34.49 19.23 -25.14
N ILE A 22 34.62 20.36 -25.82
CA ILE A 22 33.89 20.66 -27.06
C ILE A 22 34.36 19.75 -28.20
N ASN A 23 35.65 19.46 -28.33
CA ASN A 23 36.16 18.49 -29.30
C ASN A 23 35.77 17.05 -28.95
N LYS A 24 35.65 16.73 -27.66
CA LYS A 24 35.10 15.45 -27.19
C LYS A 24 33.59 15.31 -27.48
N LEU A 25 32.85 16.43 -27.49
CA LEU A 25 31.42 16.49 -27.85
C LEU A 25 31.18 16.60 -29.37
N LYS A 26 32.12 17.16 -30.14
CA LYS A 26 32.05 17.29 -31.61
C LYS A 26 32.48 16.02 -32.38
N ASN A 27 32.99 15.00 -31.68
CA ASN A 27 33.25 13.69 -32.27
C ASN A 27 31.95 12.90 -32.48
N ASN A 28 31.20 13.30 -33.52
CA ASN A 28 30.10 12.56 -34.14
C ASN A 28 30.58 11.28 -34.90
N GLN A 29 31.68 10.67 -34.45
CA GLN A 29 32.19 9.37 -34.90
C GLN A 29 32.08 8.27 -33.82
N ILE A 30 31.58 8.58 -32.62
CA ILE A 30 31.44 7.60 -31.53
C ILE A 30 30.20 6.71 -31.70
N ALA A 31 29.17 7.16 -32.42
CA ALA A 31 27.94 6.38 -32.64
C ALA A 31 28.18 5.12 -33.49
N THR A 32 29.15 5.15 -34.41
CA THR A 32 29.47 4.02 -35.31
C THR A 32 30.35 2.95 -34.65
N ASN A 33 31.16 3.31 -33.65
CA ASN A 33 32.03 2.36 -32.94
C ASN A 33 31.28 1.58 -31.84
N LEU A 34 30.23 2.14 -31.25
CA LEU A 34 29.40 1.43 -30.25
C LEU A 34 28.48 0.37 -30.88
N THR A 35 28.03 0.57 -32.12
CA THR A 35 27.21 -0.40 -32.86
C THR A 35 28.02 -1.63 -33.29
N GLN A 36 29.33 -1.46 -33.54
CA GLN A 36 30.25 -2.59 -33.72
C GLN A 36 30.50 -3.37 -32.41
N ALA A 37 30.41 -2.73 -31.25
CA ALA A 37 30.72 -3.35 -29.96
C ALA A 37 29.74 -4.45 -29.54
N LEU A 38 28.49 -4.42 -30.01
CA LEU A 38 27.47 -5.43 -29.74
C LEU A 38 27.05 -6.20 -31.01
N LEU A 39 27.83 -6.11 -32.08
CA LEU A 39 27.59 -6.81 -33.36
C LEU A 39 26.19 -6.53 -33.94
N GLY A 40 25.61 -5.35 -33.68
CA GLY A 40 24.27 -4.98 -34.13
C GLY A 40 23.09 -5.63 -33.38
N LEU A 41 23.36 -6.40 -32.30
CA LEU A 41 22.33 -7.02 -31.45
C LEU A 41 21.60 -6.01 -30.52
N ASP A 42 21.99 -4.74 -30.61
CA ASP A 42 21.36 -3.57 -29.99
C ASP A 42 20.37 -2.85 -30.93
N ALA A 43 20.15 -3.37 -32.15
CA ALA A 43 19.15 -2.82 -33.05
C ALA A 43 17.75 -2.85 -32.41
N LYS A 44 16.96 -1.80 -32.67
CA LYS A 44 15.61 -1.57 -32.12
C LYS A 44 14.57 -2.54 -32.71
N GLN A 45 14.71 -3.81 -32.36
CA GLN A 45 13.77 -4.88 -32.66
C GLN A 45 13.71 -5.87 -31.49
N VAL A 46 12.74 -6.77 -31.53
CA VAL A 46 12.71 -7.90 -30.60
C VAL A 46 13.67 -8.96 -31.10
N TRP A 47 14.53 -9.40 -30.20
CA TRP A 47 15.50 -10.45 -30.45
C TRP A 47 15.16 -11.68 -29.61
N ASP A 48 15.37 -12.85 -30.18
CA ASP A 48 15.45 -14.11 -29.46
C ASP A 48 16.75 -14.84 -29.86
N THR A 49 17.02 -15.98 -29.22
CA THR A 49 18.21 -16.78 -29.52
C THR A 49 18.28 -17.21 -31.00
N GLU A 50 17.15 -17.39 -31.69
CA GLU A 50 17.12 -17.85 -33.09
C GLU A 50 17.48 -16.72 -34.06
N LEU A 51 16.89 -15.55 -33.87
CA LEU A 51 17.22 -14.34 -34.64
C LEU A 51 18.65 -13.93 -34.41
N ALA A 52 19.11 -13.97 -33.16
CA ALA A 52 20.50 -13.65 -32.83
C ALA A 52 21.48 -14.65 -33.46
N TYR A 53 21.17 -15.96 -33.44
CA TYR A 53 21.97 -16.96 -34.16
C TYR A 53 22.00 -16.67 -35.66
N SER A 54 20.84 -16.42 -36.28
CA SER A 54 20.75 -16.13 -37.71
C SER A 54 21.54 -14.88 -38.09
N HIS A 55 21.54 -13.86 -37.24
CA HIS A 55 22.30 -12.62 -37.40
C HIS A 55 23.80 -12.84 -37.24
N LEU A 56 24.22 -13.47 -36.13
CA LEU A 56 25.63 -13.77 -35.87
C LEU A 56 26.24 -14.69 -36.94
N LYS A 57 25.46 -15.64 -37.46
CA LYS A 57 25.89 -16.49 -38.58
C LYS A 57 26.15 -15.69 -39.85
N LYS A 58 25.28 -14.72 -40.18
CA LYS A 58 25.50 -13.81 -41.32
C LYS A 58 26.73 -12.92 -41.13
N CYS A 59 27.03 -12.55 -39.88
CA CYS A 59 28.22 -11.78 -39.54
C CYS A 59 29.50 -12.63 -39.43
N GLY A 60 29.43 -13.96 -39.58
CA GLY A 60 30.59 -14.85 -39.43
C GLY A 60 31.03 -15.07 -37.97
N GLU A 61 30.16 -14.77 -37.00
CA GLU A 61 30.46 -14.77 -35.57
C GLU A 61 29.95 -16.03 -34.84
N ALA A 62 29.14 -16.87 -35.50
CA ALA A 62 28.67 -18.14 -34.97
C ALA A 62 28.21 -19.13 -36.07
N ASP A 63 28.65 -20.39 -35.97
CA ASP A 63 28.26 -21.45 -36.93
C ASP A 63 27.09 -22.32 -36.43
N THR A 64 26.91 -22.37 -35.10
CA THR A 64 25.86 -23.13 -34.42
C THR A 64 25.13 -22.28 -33.38
N LYS A 65 23.95 -22.73 -32.93
CA LYS A 65 23.21 -22.08 -31.84
C LYS A 65 24.03 -22.00 -30.55
N ARG A 66 24.76 -23.07 -30.21
CA ARG A 66 25.62 -23.12 -29.02
C ARG A 66 26.76 -22.10 -29.08
N THR A 67 27.38 -21.91 -30.25
CA THR A 67 28.41 -20.88 -30.44
C THR A 67 27.82 -19.47 -30.38
N ALA A 68 26.59 -19.28 -30.87
CA ALA A 68 25.88 -18.00 -30.73
C ALA A 68 25.56 -17.69 -29.26
N GLU A 69 25.05 -18.64 -28.48
CA GLU A 69 24.84 -18.49 -27.04
C GLU A 69 26.12 -18.15 -26.29
N ARG A 70 27.24 -18.83 -26.62
CA ARG A 70 28.55 -18.50 -26.06
C ARG A 70 28.97 -17.06 -26.39
N ARG A 71 28.66 -16.58 -27.61
CA ARG A 71 28.96 -15.21 -28.02
C ARG A 71 28.10 -14.19 -27.27
N LEU A 72 26.80 -14.45 -27.13
CA LEU A 72 25.89 -13.62 -26.32
C LEU A 72 26.37 -13.50 -24.87
N ASN A 73 26.83 -14.61 -24.28
CA ASN A 73 27.41 -14.63 -22.93
C ASN A 73 28.73 -13.84 -22.86
N ALA A 74 29.62 -14.00 -23.85
CA ALA A 74 30.89 -13.28 -23.91
C ALA A 74 30.70 -11.76 -24.06
N LEU A 75 29.63 -11.34 -24.75
CA LEU A 75 29.24 -9.93 -24.85
C LEU A 75 28.60 -9.38 -23.58
N GLY A 76 28.25 -10.23 -22.60
CA GLY A 76 27.51 -9.80 -21.40
C GLY A 76 26.12 -9.23 -21.73
N LEU A 77 25.55 -9.62 -22.87
CA LEU A 77 24.33 -9.01 -23.40
C LEU A 77 23.08 -9.42 -22.60
N LEU A 78 23.07 -10.65 -22.08
CA LEU A 78 21.93 -11.23 -21.38
C LEU A 78 22.19 -11.27 -19.87
N PRO A 79 21.31 -10.68 -19.04
CA PRO A 79 21.42 -10.81 -17.58
C PRO A 79 21.14 -12.24 -17.12
N GLN A 80 21.34 -12.53 -15.84
CA GLN A 80 20.91 -13.79 -15.24
C GLN A 80 19.41 -14.04 -15.55
N GLY A 81 19.09 -15.26 -16.00
CA GLY A 81 17.70 -15.67 -16.23
C GLY A 81 16.95 -15.78 -14.91
N LEU A 82 15.67 -15.42 -14.93
CA LEU A 82 14.81 -15.42 -13.75
C LEU A 82 13.99 -16.70 -13.67
N ASN A 83 13.83 -17.23 -12.47
CA ASN A 83 12.77 -18.16 -12.11
C ASN A 83 11.77 -17.50 -11.15
N ASP A 84 10.73 -18.22 -10.77
CA ASP A 84 9.70 -17.75 -9.84
C ASP A 84 10.28 -17.38 -8.46
N GLY A 85 11.33 -18.07 -8.01
CA GLY A 85 12.07 -17.78 -6.77
C GLY A 85 12.86 -16.46 -6.78
N ASP A 86 13.28 -15.99 -7.94
CA ASP A 86 14.09 -14.77 -8.11
C ASP A 86 13.26 -13.49 -8.14
N LEU A 87 11.95 -13.60 -8.39
CA LEU A 87 11.07 -12.44 -8.56
C LEU A 87 11.04 -11.58 -7.30
N ARG A 88 11.20 -10.27 -7.49
CA ARG A 88 11.10 -9.23 -6.47
C ARG A 88 10.35 -8.03 -7.05
N ASP A 89 9.62 -7.31 -6.22
CA ASP A 89 9.09 -6.00 -6.57
C ASP A 89 10.16 -4.91 -6.59
N GLU A 90 9.74 -3.68 -6.84
CA GLU A 90 10.62 -2.52 -6.90
C GLU A 90 11.24 -2.15 -5.53
N GLN A 91 10.68 -2.64 -4.41
CA GLN A 91 11.24 -2.50 -3.07
C GLN A 91 12.13 -3.70 -2.67
N GLY A 92 12.30 -4.69 -3.55
CA GLY A 92 13.10 -5.88 -3.27
C GLY A 92 12.37 -6.94 -2.45
N LEU A 93 11.05 -6.85 -2.30
CA LEU A 93 10.24 -7.84 -1.59
C LEU A 93 9.75 -8.95 -2.54
N PRO A 94 9.65 -10.20 -2.06
CA PRO A 94 9.15 -11.31 -2.87
C PRO A 94 7.63 -11.20 -3.10
N PRO A 95 7.12 -11.72 -4.23
CA PRO A 95 5.69 -11.89 -4.42
C PRO A 95 5.13 -12.95 -3.46
N LYS A 96 3.82 -12.83 -3.18
CA LYS A 96 3.01 -13.82 -2.46
C LYS A 96 3.02 -15.13 -3.24
N ARG A 97 3.66 -16.17 -2.68
CA ARG A 97 3.82 -17.48 -3.31
C ARG A 97 2.50 -18.13 -3.66
N LEU A 98 1.49 -18.04 -2.78
CA LEU A 98 0.16 -18.59 -3.05
C LEU A 98 -0.46 -18.00 -4.32
N VAL A 99 -0.41 -16.67 -4.47
CA VAL A 99 -0.98 -15.97 -5.63
C VAL A 99 -0.13 -16.16 -6.88
N LEU A 100 1.20 -16.17 -6.75
CA LEU A 100 2.13 -16.43 -7.85
C LEU A 100 1.92 -17.82 -8.44
N ASN A 101 1.88 -18.85 -7.61
CA ASN A 101 1.68 -20.24 -8.04
C ASN A 101 0.33 -20.41 -8.72
N TRP A 102 -0.73 -19.88 -8.13
CA TRP A 102 -2.05 -19.87 -8.74
C TRP A 102 -2.04 -19.17 -10.11
N ALA A 103 -1.42 -17.98 -10.22
CA ALA A 103 -1.35 -17.24 -11.48
C ALA A 103 -0.61 -18.03 -12.58
N MET A 104 0.50 -18.68 -12.22
CA MET A 104 1.25 -19.54 -13.14
C MET A 104 0.43 -20.76 -13.58
N GLU A 105 -0.34 -21.38 -12.67
CA GLU A 105 -1.26 -22.47 -13.03
C GLU A 105 -2.37 -22.03 -13.97
N GLN A 106 -2.97 -20.86 -13.74
CA GLN A 106 -3.97 -20.30 -14.65
C GLN A 106 -3.38 -20.03 -16.04
N ALA A 107 -2.17 -19.46 -16.11
CA ALA A 107 -1.46 -19.26 -17.37
C ALA A 107 -1.23 -20.60 -18.10
N ARG A 108 -0.84 -21.65 -17.39
CA ARG A 108 -0.68 -23.00 -17.97
C ARG A 108 -2.00 -23.57 -18.49
N LYS A 109 -3.10 -23.43 -17.74
CA LYS A 109 -4.45 -23.86 -18.16
C LYS A 109 -4.90 -23.16 -19.45
N ARG A 110 -4.63 -21.85 -19.57
CA ARG A 110 -4.92 -21.06 -20.78
C ARG A 110 -3.92 -21.26 -21.93
N ARG A 111 -2.83 -21.99 -21.69
CA ARG A 111 -1.69 -22.17 -22.61
C ARG A 111 -1.00 -20.84 -22.99
N ASP A 112 -1.05 -19.86 -22.08
CA ASP A 112 -0.33 -18.60 -22.21
C ASP A 112 1.18 -18.86 -22.12
N ARG A 113 1.99 -18.06 -22.82
CA ARG A 113 3.44 -18.07 -22.65
C ARG A 113 3.78 -17.38 -21.34
N VAL A 114 4.22 -18.15 -20.35
CA VAL A 114 4.78 -17.62 -19.09
C VAL A 114 6.14 -16.97 -19.36
N LEU A 115 6.28 -15.70 -19.00
CA LEU A 115 7.52 -14.94 -19.10
C LEU A 115 7.87 -14.27 -17.78
N PHE A 116 9.13 -14.42 -17.39
CA PHE A 116 9.75 -13.61 -16.35
C PHE A 116 10.54 -12.49 -17.02
N ALA A 117 10.28 -11.24 -16.64
CA ALA A 117 10.86 -10.09 -17.34
C ALA A 117 11.50 -9.08 -16.37
N GLN A 118 12.55 -8.40 -16.84
CA GLN A 118 13.31 -7.40 -16.10
C GLN A 118 13.82 -6.29 -17.01
N LEU A 119 14.06 -5.11 -16.43
CA LEU A 119 14.78 -4.02 -17.09
C LEU A 119 16.24 -4.07 -16.67
N ARG A 120 17.14 -4.21 -17.65
CA ARG A 120 18.59 -4.12 -17.45
C ARG A 120 19.20 -3.40 -18.64
N PRO A 121 20.19 -2.52 -18.43
CA PRO A 121 20.89 -1.90 -19.53
C PRO A 121 21.76 -2.93 -20.25
N LEU A 122 21.90 -2.76 -21.56
CA LEU A 122 22.92 -3.42 -22.36
C LEU A 122 24.33 -2.93 -21.94
N PRO A 123 25.41 -3.62 -22.34
CA PRO A 123 26.78 -3.21 -22.02
C PRO A 123 27.15 -1.79 -22.49
N ASN A 124 26.48 -1.28 -23.53
CA ASN A 124 26.65 0.10 -24.01
C ASN A 124 25.85 1.14 -23.18
N GLY A 125 25.16 0.71 -22.12
CA GLY A 125 24.34 1.55 -21.25
C GLY A 125 22.90 1.79 -21.73
N ALA A 126 22.55 1.36 -22.96
CA ALA A 126 21.20 1.54 -23.47
C ALA A 126 20.19 0.70 -22.67
N PRO A 127 19.02 1.25 -22.30
CA PRO A 127 18.01 0.49 -21.58
C PRO A 127 17.49 -0.67 -22.44
N CYS A 128 17.20 -1.81 -21.81
CA CYS A 128 16.71 -2.97 -22.52
C CYS A 128 15.72 -3.76 -21.65
N LEU A 129 14.65 -4.22 -22.29
CA LEU A 129 13.72 -5.18 -21.72
C LEU A 129 14.27 -6.58 -21.99
N HIS A 130 14.50 -7.35 -20.94
CA HIS A 130 14.88 -8.75 -21.04
C HIS A 130 13.77 -9.64 -20.49
N ALA A 131 13.52 -10.76 -21.15
CA ALA A 131 12.60 -11.77 -20.69
C ALA A 131 13.18 -13.18 -20.89
N ASN A 132 12.72 -14.11 -20.05
CA ASN A 132 12.90 -15.53 -20.30
C ASN A 132 11.62 -16.31 -19.99
N ASP A 133 11.40 -17.39 -20.73
CA ASP A 133 10.32 -18.32 -20.39
C ASP A 133 10.76 -19.31 -19.30
N ALA A 134 9.81 -20.13 -18.83
CA ALA A 134 10.05 -21.14 -17.79
C ALA A 134 11.02 -22.26 -18.23
N ARG A 135 11.37 -22.36 -19.52
CA ARG A 135 12.36 -23.30 -20.06
C ARG A 135 13.72 -22.64 -20.30
N GLY A 136 13.85 -21.35 -19.99
CA GLY A 136 15.08 -20.57 -20.16
C GLY A 136 15.25 -19.94 -21.55
N ALA A 137 14.27 -20.02 -22.45
CA ALA A 137 14.36 -19.35 -23.74
C ALA A 137 14.44 -17.82 -23.54
N ARG A 138 15.41 -17.17 -24.17
CA ARG A 138 15.75 -15.75 -23.94
C ARG A 138 15.19 -14.86 -25.03
N ILE A 139 14.61 -13.73 -24.62
CA ILE A 139 14.09 -12.68 -25.51
C ILE A 139 14.54 -11.33 -24.95
N TRP A 140 14.90 -10.38 -25.81
CA TRP A 140 15.20 -9.01 -25.39
C TRP A 140 14.78 -7.98 -26.43
N ALA A 141 14.54 -6.76 -25.97
CA ALA A 141 14.17 -5.63 -26.81
C ALA A 141 14.92 -4.38 -26.32
N PRO A 142 15.94 -3.91 -27.06
CA PRO A 142 16.59 -2.63 -26.79
C PRO A 142 15.59 -1.49 -26.86
N LEU A 143 15.64 -0.59 -25.88
CA LEU A 143 14.70 0.52 -25.73
C LEU A 143 15.38 1.85 -26.05
N PRO A 144 14.67 2.83 -26.65
CA PRO A 144 15.18 4.18 -26.82
C PRO A 144 15.36 4.93 -25.49
N ASP A 145 14.51 4.63 -24.49
CA ASP A 145 14.53 5.20 -23.14
C ASP A 145 13.85 4.24 -22.15
N SER A 146 13.82 4.62 -20.87
CA SER A 146 13.20 3.86 -19.79
C SER A 146 11.79 4.36 -19.43
N GLN A 147 11.11 5.09 -20.32
CA GLN A 147 9.75 5.58 -20.05
C GLN A 147 8.73 4.44 -20.08
N LYS A 148 7.64 4.59 -19.32
CA LYS A 148 6.62 3.55 -19.14
C LYS A 148 5.95 3.18 -20.47
N GLU A 149 5.66 4.19 -21.30
CA GLU A 149 5.05 4.04 -22.62
C GLU A 149 5.97 3.23 -23.54
N THR A 150 7.26 3.54 -23.54
CA THR A 150 8.29 2.82 -24.32
C THR A 150 8.39 1.36 -23.90
N ILE A 151 8.43 1.11 -22.58
CA ILE A 151 8.47 -0.24 -22.02
C ILE A 151 7.22 -1.03 -22.45
N TRP A 152 6.04 -0.41 -22.40
CA TRP A 152 4.80 -1.04 -22.81
C TRP A 152 4.77 -1.39 -24.30
N GLN A 153 5.22 -0.48 -25.18
CA GLN A 153 5.34 -0.75 -26.61
C GLN A 153 6.30 -1.91 -26.91
N ALA A 154 7.41 -2.00 -26.17
CA ALA A 154 8.33 -3.12 -26.30
C ALA A 154 7.71 -4.45 -25.86
N LEU A 155 6.88 -4.46 -24.82
CA LEU A 155 6.11 -5.65 -24.42
C LEU A 155 5.09 -6.08 -25.48
N LEU A 156 4.41 -5.13 -26.13
CA LEU A 156 3.50 -5.42 -27.25
C LEU A 156 4.26 -6.00 -28.45
N ALA A 157 5.41 -5.41 -28.80
CA ALA A 157 6.27 -5.95 -29.86
C ALA A 157 6.76 -7.36 -29.52
N LEU A 158 7.15 -7.60 -28.27
CA LEU A 158 7.58 -8.90 -27.77
C LEU A 158 6.45 -9.92 -27.83
N GLN A 159 5.23 -9.55 -27.43
CA GLN A 159 4.06 -10.43 -27.53
C GLN A 159 3.76 -10.78 -28.99
N LYS A 160 3.82 -9.80 -29.90
CA LYS A 160 3.65 -10.02 -31.35
C LYS A 160 4.71 -10.99 -31.90
N HIS A 161 5.97 -10.83 -31.48
CA HIS A 161 7.06 -11.73 -31.86
C HIS A 161 6.80 -13.18 -31.40
N ILE A 162 6.32 -13.36 -30.15
CA ILE A 162 5.97 -14.68 -29.61
C ILE A 162 4.73 -15.28 -30.29
N SER A 163 3.85 -14.43 -30.82
CA SER A 163 2.60 -14.84 -31.50
C SER A 163 1.69 -15.73 -30.63
N LYS A 164 1.71 -15.51 -29.31
CA LYS A 164 0.80 -16.15 -28.33
C LYS A 164 0.42 -15.15 -27.23
N PRO A 165 -0.69 -15.35 -26.52
CA PRO A 165 -0.95 -14.64 -25.27
C PRO A 165 0.20 -14.84 -24.28
N VAL A 166 0.54 -13.80 -23.52
CA VAL A 166 1.66 -13.77 -22.58
C VAL A 166 1.12 -13.59 -21.17
N ALA A 167 1.58 -14.45 -20.25
CA ALA A 167 1.45 -14.25 -18.81
C ALA A 167 2.78 -13.70 -18.29
N LEU A 168 2.80 -12.41 -17.95
CA LEU A 168 3.99 -11.66 -17.61
C LEU A 168 4.17 -11.54 -16.09
N PHE A 169 5.34 -11.94 -15.61
CA PHE A 169 5.78 -11.84 -14.23
C PHE A 169 7.00 -10.89 -14.15
N PRO A 170 6.80 -9.60 -13.83
CA PRO A 170 7.87 -8.61 -13.83
C PRO A 170 8.79 -8.71 -12.60
N HIS A 171 10.03 -8.24 -12.73
CA HIS A 171 11.03 -8.21 -11.66
C HIS A 171 11.66 -6.81 -11.51
N GLY A 172 11.86 -6.39 -10.26
CA GLY A 172 12.52 -5.14 -9.89
C GLY A 172 11.79 -3.91 -10.45
N ALA A 173 12.56 -2.98 -11.04
CA ALA A 173 12.03 -1.72 -11.59
C ALA A 173 10.93 -1.91 -12.67
N LEU A 174 10.86 -3.08 -13.32
CA LEU A 174 9.78 -3.37 -14.26
C LEU A 174 8.42 -3.46 -13.55
N VAL A 175 8.37 -3.90 -12.29
CA VAL A 175 7.12 -3.98 -11.51
C VAL A 175 6.51 -2.58 -11.39
N GLU A 176 7.28 -1.59 -10.94
CA GLU A 176 6.86 -0.19 -10.83
C GLU A 176 6.39 0.39 -12.17
N ALA A 177 7.15 0.15 -13.24
CA ALA A 177 6.82 0.64 -14.57
C ALA A 177 5.44 0.11 -15.04
N LEU A 178 5.08 -1.11 -14.66
CA LEU A 178 3.85 -1.76 -15.08
C LEU A 178 2.65 -1.57 -14.15
N ARG A 179 2.81 -0.97 -12.96
CA ARG A 179 1.66 -0.72 -12.04
C ARG A 179 0.55 0.12 -12.64
N THR A 180 0.91 0.97 -13.61
CA THR A 180 -0.01 1.83 -14.36
C THR A 180 -0.13 1.41 -15.83
N ALA A 181 0.31 0.19 -16.17
CA ALA A 181 0.22 -0.29 -17.54
C ALA A 181 -1.25 -0.42 -17.96
N PRO A 182 -1.57 -0.09 -19.22
CA PRO A 182 -2.93 -0.29 -19.74
C PRO A 182 -3.22 -1.79 -19.84
N ASN A 183 -4.51 -2.13 -19.80
CA ASN A 183 -4.93 -3.51 -19.97
C ASN A 183 -4.82 -3.92 -21.46
N ALA A 184 -4.27 -5.11 -21.75
CA ALA A 184 -4.23 -5.65 -23.10
C ALA A 184 -4.70 -7.11 -23.11
N PRO A 185 -5.60 -7.51 -24.03
CA PRO A 185 -6.09 -8.89 -24.11
C PRO A 185 -4.99 -9.94 -24.29
N SER A 186 -3.89 -9.58 -24.96
CA SER A 186 -2.79 -10.49 -25.29
C SER A 186 -1.65 -10.52 -24.27
N ILE A 187 -1.64 -9.61 -23.28
CA ILE A 187 -0.62 -9.55 -22.23
C ILE A 187 -1.30 -9.44 -20.88
N ASN A 188 -1.26 -10.52 -20.10
CA ASN A 188 -1.72 -10.53 -18.72
C ASN A 188 -0.54 -10.26 -17.78
N VAL A 189 -0.50 -9.05 -17.19
CA VAL A 189 0.52 -8.69 -16.20
C VAL A 189 0.04 -9.10 -14.81
N HIS A 190 0.71 -10.07 -14.20
CA HIS A 190 0.29 -10.66 -12.93
C HIS A 190 0.78 -9.87 -11.70
N LEU A 191 0.38 -8.59 -11.61
CA LEU A 191 0.76 -7.71 -10.50
C LEU A 191 0.10 -8.06 -9.16
N GLN A 192 -0.98 -8.84 -9.19
CA GLN A 192 -1.74 -9.22 -7.99
C GLN A 192 -0.93 -10.10 -7.03
N ALA A 193 0.13 -10.73 -7.53
CA ALA A 193 1.08 -11.50 -6.72
C ALA A 193 1.99 -10.62 -5.86
N TYR A 194 2.20 -9.35 -6.23
CA TYR A 194 3.06 -8.43 -5.51
C TYR A 194 2.25 -7.64 -4.47
N ARG A 195 2.96 -6.97 -3.55
CA ARG A 195 2.34 -5.98 -2.69
C ARG A 195 1.88 -4.79 -3.55
N SER A 196 0.77 -4.17 -3.15
CA SER A 196 0.36 -2.91 -3.77
C SER A 196 1.40 -1.85 -3.43
N ALA A 197 1.82 -1.07 -4.43
CA ALA A 197 2.58 0.13 -4.13
C ALA A 197 1.73 1.07 -3.29
N MET A 198 2.36 1.63 -2.26
CA MET A 198 1.88 2.85 -1.65
C MET A 198 1.74 3.93 -2.73
N PRO A 199 0.77 4.84 -2.65
CA PRO A 199 0.78 6.03 -3.48
C PRO A 199 2.13 6.72 -3.28
N ASN A 200 3.01 6.73 -4.28
CA ASN A 200 4.33 7.36 -4.24
C ASN A 200 4.19 8.88 -4.06
N GLY A 201 3.91 9.36 -2.84
CA GLY A 201 3.72 10.78 -2.53
C GLY A 201 2.64 11.50 -3.35
N ARG A 202 1.94 10.79 -4.25
CA ARG A 202 0.73 11.27 -4.93
C ARG A 202 -0.39 11.11 -3.93
N HIS A 203 -0.38 12.01 -2.95
CA HIS A 203 -1.62 12.49 -2.36
C HIS A 203 -2.63 12.65 -3.49
N PRO A 204 -3.92 12.32 -3.30
CA PRO A 204 -4.92 13.00 -4.11
C PRO A 204 -4.53 14.47 -4.03
N GLN A 205 -4.11 15.06 -5.16
CA GLN A 205 -3.76 16.48 -5.18
C GLN A 205 -4.91 17.17 -4.47
N LYS A 206 -4.60 18.05 -3.51
CA LYS A 206 -5.61 18.90 -2.88
C LYS A 206 -6.48 19.43 -4.01
N GLY A 207 -7.66 18.83 -4.17
CA GLY A 207 -8.50 19.10 -5.32
C GLY A 207 -8.93 20.55 -5.26
N ASN A 208 -9.50 21.07 -6.35
CA ASN A 208 -10.13 22.39 -6.33
C ASN A 208 -11.13 22.54 -5.15
N LEU A 209 -11.69 21.43 -4.63
CA LEU A 209 -12.55 21.39 -3.45
C LEU A 209 -11.90 21.93 -2.17
N SER A 210 -10.59 21.74 -1.97
CA SER A 210 -9.89 22.24 -0.78
C SER A 210 -9.81 23.77 -0.71
N SER A 211 -10.06 24.45 -1.83
CA SER A 211 -10.17 25.92 -1.92
C SER A 211 -11.58 26.43 -1.60
N MET A 212 -12.59 25.55 -1.65
CA MET A 212 -13.95 25.90 -1.26
C MET A 212 -14.09 25.82 0.26
N PRO A 213 -14.99 26.61 0.86
CA PRO A 213 -15.27 26.49 2.27
C PRO A 213 -16.03 25.18 2.53
N LEU A 214 -15.65 24.50 3.63
CA LEU A 214 -16.44 23.40 4.18
C LEU A 214 -17.90 23.80 4.35
N SER A 215 -18.81 22.84 4.17
CA SER A 215 -20.23 23.05 4.46
C SER A 215 -20.43 23.49 5.91
N PRO A 216 -21.47 24.29 6.25
CA PRO A 216 -21.73 24.70 7.63
C PRO A 216 -21.76 23.52 8.61
N HIS A 217 -22.33 22.38 8.18
CA HIS A 217 -22.36 21.13 8.94
C HIS A 217 -20.97 20.56 9.22
N LEU A 218 -20.14 20.37 8.19
CA LEU A 218 -18.78 19.83 8.39
C LEU A 218 -17.89 20.80 9.18
N ARG A 219 -18.08 22.11 9.05
CA ARG A 219 -17.39 23.11 9.90
C ARG A 219 -17.77 22.97 11.36
N GLN A 220 -19.06 22.74 11.64
CA GLN A 220 -19.53 22.53 13.01
C GLN A 220 -18.95 21.25 13.60
N LEU A 221 -18.98 20.14 12.85
CA LEU A 221 -18.38 18.87 13.27
C LEU A 221 -16.86 18.98 13.48
N GLU A 222 -16.14 19.66 12.59
CA GLU A 222 -14.70 19.94 12.76
C GLU A 222 -14.44 20.74 14.04
N ALA A 223 -15.18 21.83 14.26
CA ALA A 223 -15.02 22.68 15.43
C ALA A 223 -15.32 21.91 16.73
N GLU A 224 -16.39 21.11 16.75
CA GLU A 224 -16.76 20.27 17.89
C GLU A 224 -15.65 19.25 18.20
N SER A 225 -15.15 18.53 17.20
CA SER A 225 -14.07 17.55 17.39
C SER A 225 -12.77 18.18 17.87
N ILE A 226 -12.38 19.34 17.31
CA ILE A 226 -11.20 20.09 17.75
C ILE A 226 -11.37 20.54 19.21
N TYR A 227 -12.57 21.00 19.57
CA TYR A 227 -12.87 21.39 20.94
C TYR A 227 -12.75 20.20 21.91
N ILE A 228 -13.36 19.05 21.59
CA ILE A 228 -13.24 17.81 22.38
C ILE A 228 -11.78 17.40 22.56
N LEU A 229 -10.98 17.44 21.49
CA LEU A 229 -9.56 17.09 21.52
C LEU A 229 -8.78 18.01 22.48
N ARG A 230 -9.04 19.32 22.43
CA ARG A 230 -8.36 20.31 23.28
C ARG A 230 -8.74 20.17 24.75
N GLU A 231 -10.03 20.02 25.06
CA GLU A 231 -10.52 19.80 26.43
C GLU A 231 -9.92 18.52 27.02
N ALA A 232 -9.95 17.42 26.26
CA ALA A 232 -9.41 16.15 26.70
C ALA A 232 -7.90 16.21 26.97
N VAL A 233 -7.13 16.95 26.17
CA VAL A 233 -5.69 17.13 26.41
C VAL A 233 -5.45 18.02 27.62
N ALA A 234 -6.18 19.14 27.75
CA ALA A 234 -6.02 20.06 28.88
C ALA A 234 -6.26 19.38 30.24
N GLU A 235 -7.14 18.38 30.25
CA GLU A 235 -7.56 17.62 31.44
C GLU A 235 -6.85 16.25 31.58
N SER A 236 -5.80 16.02 30.80
CA SER A 236 -5.03 14.77 30.81
C SER A 236 -3.62 14.97 31.36
N GLN A 237 -3.10 13.93 32.00
CA GLN A 237 -1.70 13.84 32.41
C GLN A 237 -0.85 13.10 31.37
N ASN A 238 -1.42 12.08 30.73
CA ASN A 238 -0.73 11.20 29.78
C ASN A 238 -1.72 10.69 28.70
N PRO A 239 -2.09 11.54 27.73
CA PRO A 239 -2.98 11.18 26.65
C PRO A 239 -2.30 10.33 25.57
N ALA A 240 -3.06 9.47 24.88
CA ALA A 240 -2.64 8.79 23.65
C ALA A 240 -3.78 8.71 22.63
N MET A 241 -3.45 8.60 21.35
CA MET A 241 -4.44 8.40 20.28
C MET A 241 -4.37 6.99 19.70
N LEU A 242 -5.48 6.24 19.76
CA LEU A 242 -5.57 4.94 19.08
C LEU A 242 -5.61 5.15 17.57
N TYR A 243 -4.57 4.68 16.89
CA TYR A 243 -4.43 4.80 15.46
C TYR A 243 -4.61 3.43 14.81
N SER A 244 -5.83 3.15 14.34
CA SER A 244 -6.22 1.86 13.77
C SER A 244 -5.92 1.70 12.28
N ILE A 245 -5.52 2.80 11.62
CA ILE A 245 -5.19 2.87 10.19
C ILE A 245 -6.45 2.73 9.29
N GLY A 246 -7.62 3.05 9.85
CA GLY A 246 -8.87 3.19 9.11
C GLY A 246 -9.16 4.66 8.79
N LYS A 247 -10.15 4.87 7.91
CA LYS A 247 -10.65 6.19 7.48
C LYS A 247 -10.98 7.12 8.66
N ASP A 248 -11.63 6.60 9.71
CA ASP A 248 -12.05 7.38 10.87
C ASP A 248 -10.82 7.83 11.68
N SER A 249 -9.85 6.93 11.89
CA SER A 249 -8.60 7.29 12.57
C SER A 249 -7.73 8.26 11.75
N SER A 250 -7.82 8.24 10.42
CA SER A 250 -7.16 9.23 9.55
C SER A 250 -7.79 10.62 9.70
N VAL A 251 -9.13 10.72 9.76
CA VAL A 251 -9.83 11.98 10.03
C VAL A 251 -9.49 12.49 11.43
N MET A 252 -9.53 11.61 12.44
CA MET A 252 -9.19 11.99 13.82
C MET A 252 -7.75 12.49 13.95
N LEU A 253 -6.78 11.84 13.27
CA LEU A 253 -5.39 12.30 13.21
C LEU A 253 -5.28 13.68 12.54
N HIS A 254 -6.00 13.90 11.44
CA HIS A 254 -6.03 15.20 10.77
C HIS A 254 -6.58 16.31 11.67
N LEU A 255 -7.68 16.03 12.37
CA LEU A 255 -8.29 16.96 13.32
C LEU A 255 -7.36 17.25 14.50
N ALA A 256 -6.63 16.27 15.02
CA ALA A 256 -5.61 16.49 16.06
C ALA A 256 -4.50 17.44 15.56
N ARG A 257 -4.00 17.24 14.34
CA ARG A 257 -3.01 18.16 13.75
C ARG A 257 -3.57 19.59 13.62
N LYS A 258 -4.84 19.76 13.23
CA LYS A 258 -5.50 21.08 13.22
C LYS A 258 -5.64 21.67 14.63
N ALA A 259 -6.01 20.84 15.62
CA ALA A 259 -6.25 21.28 16.99
C ALA A 259 -5.01 21.88 17.66
N PHE A 260 -3.82 21.36 17.35
CA PHE A 260 -2.56 21.74 18.00
C PHE A 260 -1.59 22.51 17.08
N TYR A 261 -2.00 22.84 15.86
CA TYR A 261 -1.21 23.67 14.94
C TYR A 261 -0.82 25.02 15.59
N PRO A 262 0.42 25.51 15.41
CA PRO A 262 1.51 24.97 14.57
C PRO A 262 2.37 23.88 15.23
N GLY A 263 2.07 23.50 16.48
CA GLY A 263 2.78 22.42 17.18
C GLY A 263 2.39 21.02 16.68
N VAL A 264 3.24 20.05 17.02
CA VAL A 264 2.88 18.63 16.92
C VAL A 264 1.90 18.31 18.06
N PRO A 265 0.85 17.48 17.83
CA PRO A 265 -0.04 17.08 18.91
C PRO A 265 0.73 16.51 20.11
N PRO A 266 0.41 16.92 21.36
CA PRO A 266 1.21 16.62 22.54
C PRO A 266 0.95 15.22 23.12
N PHE A 267 0.84 14.21 22.25
CA PHE A 267 0.60 12.81 22.63
C PHE A 267 1.09 11.84 21.54
N PRO A 268 1.44 10.61 21.88
CA PRO A 268 1.79 9.59 20.90
C PRO A 268 0.55 9.00 20.20
N LEU A 269 0.80 8.41 19.04
CA LEU A 269 -0.09 7.42 18.43
C LEU A 269 0.16 6.06 19.08
N LEU A 270 -0.89 5.30 19.34
CA LEU A 270 -0.83 3.92 19.81
C LEU A 270 -1.51 2.99 18.80
N HIS A 271 -0.76 2.01 18.31
CA HIS A 271 -1.26 0.96 17.43
C HIS A 271 -1.14 -0.41 18.11
N VAL A 272 -2.30 -1.04 18.35
CA VAL A 272 -2.38 -2.44 18.76
C VAL A 272 -2.25 -3.33 17.53
N ASP A 273 -1.14 -4.04 17.45
CA ASP A 273 -0.74 -4.83 16.30
C ASP A 273 -1.04 -6.31 16.53
N THR A 274 -2.02 -6.81 15.78
CA THR A 274 -2.43 -8.21 15.83
C THR A 274 -1.52 -9.13 15.01
N ARG A 275 -0.57 -8.58 14.25
CA ARG A 275 0.26 -9.26 13.23
C ARG A 275 -0.53 -9.78 12.03
N TRP A 276 -1.84 -9.57 11.99
CA TRP A 276 -2.77 -10.11 10.98
C TRP A 276 -3.52 -9.02 10.20
N LYS A 277 -3.10 -7.76 10.30
CA LYS A 277 -3.61 -6.67 9.45
C LYS A 277 -3.14 -6.83 8.01
N PHE A 278 -3.81 -6.15 7.10
CA PHE A 278 -3.40 -6.08 5.70
C PHE A 278 -2.01 -5.46 5.57
N GLN A 279 -1.18 -5.94 4.64
CA GLN A 279 0.15 -5.38 4.37
C GLN A 279 0.05 -3.89 3.99
N GLU A 280 -0.93 -3.50 3.16
CA GLU A 280 -1.17 -2.10 2.79
C GLU A 280 -1.47 -1.20 4.00
N MET A 281 -2.01 -1.75 5.10
CA MET A 281 -2.22 -0.98 6.33
C MET A 281 -0.90 -0.72 7.07
N TYR A 282 0.03 -1.67 7.10
CA TYR A 282 1.33 -1.44 7.73
C TYR A 282 2.14 -0.40 6.95
N ASP A 283 2.17 -0.53 5.63
CA ASP A 283 2.89 0.42 4.77
C ASP A 283 2.32 1.84 4.93
N PHE A 284 0.99 1.98 5.01
CA PHE A 284 0.32 3.25 5.25
C PHE A 284 0.55 3.80 6.66
N ARG A 285 0.55 2.94 7.69
CA ARG A 285 0.83 3.33 9.08
C ARG A 285 2.19 3.97 9.21
N ASP A 286 3.23 3.29 8.71
CA ASP A 286 4.62 3.70 8.86
C ASP A 286 4.93 4.96 8.05
N TRP A 287 4.24 5.14 6.92
CA TRP A 287 4.26 6.39 6.19
C TRP A 287 3.56 7.52 6.97
N MET A 288 2.31 7.35 7.41
CA MET A 288 1.55 8.40 8.11
C MET A 288 2.15 8.82 9.46
N ALA A 289 2.76 7.89 10.20
CA ALA A 289 3.49 8.22 11.42
C ALA A 289 4.65 9.20 11.13
N ARG A 290 5.42 8.95 10.06
CA ARG A 290 6.50 9.85 9.62
C ARG A 290 5.96 11.20 9.15
N GLU A 291 4.92 11.20 8.31
CA GLU A 291 4.31 12.43 7.78
C GLU A 291 3.67 13.31 8.87
N SER A 292 3.11 12.70 9.92
CA SER A 292 2.49 13.44 11.02
C SER A 292 3.51 14.05 11.98
N GLY A 293 4.76 13.57 11.98
CA GLY A 293 5.78 13.95 12.96
C GLY A 293 5.48 13.45 14.38
N MET A 294 4.51 12.54 14.55
CA MET A 294 4.10 12.00 15.85
C MET A 294 4.82 10.68 16.15
N GLN A 295 5.13 10.44 17.42
CA GLN A 295 5.65 9.15 17.86
C GLN A 295 4.58 8.07 17.72
N LEU A 296 4.92 6.96 17.06
CA LEU A 296 4.08 5.78 16.96
C LEU A 296 4.56 4.69 17.92
N LEU A 297 3.75 4.40 18.93
CA LEU A 297 3.92 3.26 19.83
C LEU A 297 3.17 2.06 19.25
N THR A 298 3.87 0.93 19.12
CA THR A 298 3.27 -0.32 18.66
C THR A 298 3.31 -1.34 19.79
N HIS A 299 2.16 -1.94 20.10
CA HIS A 299 2.06 -3.01 21.09
C HIS A 299 1.58 -4.30 20.44
N ILE A 300 2.30 -5.39 20.70
CA ILE A 300 1.93 -6.75 20.32
C ILE A 300 1.82 -7.56 21.60
N ASN A 301 0.73 -8.31 21.79
CA ASN A 301 0.58 -9.17 22.96
C ASN A 301 1.62 -10.31 22.91
N PRO A 302 2.55 -10.42 23.87
CA PRO A 302 3.56 -11.47 23.90
C PRO A 302 2.94 -12.87 23.98
N ASP A 303 1.85 -13.05 24.74
CA ASP A 303 1.16 -14.34 24.86
C ASP A 303 0.58 -14.80 23.53
N ALA A 304 0.15 -13.86 22.68
CA ALA A 304 -0.33 -14.18 21.34
C ALA A 304 0.79 -14.69 20.43
N ILE A 305 2.02 -14.21 20.63
CA ILE A 305 3.20 -14.68 19.91
C ILE A 305 3.56 -16.08 20.39
N GLU A 306 3.71 -16.26 21.71
CA GLU A 306 4.10 -17.52 22.32
C GLU A 306 3.15 -18.66 21.95
N LYS A 307 1.83 -18.40 22.01
CA LYS A 307 0.79 -19.39 21.71
C LYS A 307 0.42 -19.43 20.21
N ASN A 308 1.11 -18.67 19.36
CA ASN A 308 0.84 -18.56 17.93
C ASN A 308 -0.65 -18.31 17.58
N ILE A 309 -1.29 -17.39 18.33
CA ILE A 309 -2.71 -17.07 18.18
C ILE A 309 -2.96 -16.43 16.80
N ASN A 310 -3.87 -17.03 16.04
CA ASN A 310 -4.15 -16.61 14.67
C ASN A 310 -5.64 -16.80 14.30
N PRO A 311 -6.16 -16.03 13.33
CA PRO A 311 -7.59 -16.03 13.00
C PRO A 311 -8.07 -17.28 12.26
N PHE A 312 -7.17 -18.10 11.71
CA PHE A 312 -7.53 -19.34 11.01
C PHE A 312 -7.77 -20.47 12.01
N ASP A 313 -6.83 -20.72 12.91
CA ASP A 313 -6.88 -21.86 13.83
C ASP A 313 -7.75 -21.59 15.07
N HIS A 314 -7.83 -20.32 15.52
CA HIS A 314 -8.46 -19.96 16.80
C HIS A 314 -9.81 -19.26 16.64
N GLY A 315 -10.24 -19.01 15.40
CA GLY A 315 -11.46 -18.25 15.10
C GLY A 315 -11.37 -16.77 15.49
N SER A 316 -12.44 -16.02 15.19
CA SER A 316 -12.40 -14.56 15.30
C SER A 316 -12.49 -14.07 16.76
N ALA A 317 -13.26 -14.75 17.60
CA ALA A 317 -13.51 -14.36 18.98
C ALA A 317 -12.25 -14.45 19.86
N LEU A 318 -11.61 -15.64 19.92
CA LEU A 318 -10.41 -15.85 20.74
C LEU A 318 -9.24 -15.01 20.24
N HIS A 319 -9.00 -15.00 18.92
CA HIS A 319 -7.97 -14.16 18.32
C HIS A 319 -8.17 -12.68 18.68
N THR A 320 -9.38 -12.15 18.52
CA THR A 320 -9.67 -10.73 18.80
C THR A 320 -9.54 -10.39 20.27
N ASN A 321 -10.00 -11.26 21.17
CA ASN A 321 -9.88 -11.02 22.60
C ASN A 321 -8.40 -10.88 23.02
N ILE A 322 -7.58 -11.87 22.67
CA ILE A 322 -6.16 -11.89 23.06
C ILE A 322 -5.37 -10.79 22.35
N THR A 323 -5.51 -10.69 21.02
CA THR A 323 -4.65 -9.80 20.22
C THR A 323 -5.10 -8.34 20.21
N LYS A 324 -6.34 -8.03 20.61
CA LYS A 324 -6.83 -6.65 20.69
C LYS A 324 -7.22 -6.23 22.10
N THR A 325 -8.17 -6.92 22.74
CA THR A 325 -8.68 -6.49 24.05
C THR A 325 -7.58 -6.55 25.11
N GLU A 326 -6.96 -7.71 25.28
CA GLU A 326 -5.90 -7.92 26.26
C GLU A 326 -4.65 -7.12 25.90
N ALA A 327 -4.28 -7.12 24.61
CA ALA A 327 -3.15 -6.34 24.11
C ALA A 327 -3.32 -4.82 24.38
N LEU A 328 -4.52 -4.27 24.15
CA LEU A 328 -4.81 -2.88 24.47
C LEU A 328 -4.67 -2.64 25.97
N ARG A 329 -5.29 -3.46 26.83
CA ARG A 329 -5.17 -3.34 28.28
C ARG A 329 -3.71 -3.38 28.75
N GLN A 330 -2.90 -4.30 28.23
CA GLN A 330 -1.47 -4.38 28.51
C GLN A 330 -0.76 -3.07 28.13
N ALA A 331 -1.00 -2.56 26.92
CA ALA A 331 -0.39 -1.31 26.45
C ALA A 331 -0.78 -0.11 27.31
N LEU A 332 -2.07 0.01 27.68
CA LEU A 332 -2.57 1.10 28.50
C LEU A 332 -1.97 1.07 29.92
N ASN A 333 -1.84 -0.12 30.51
CA ASN A 333 -1.19 -0.30 31.81
C ASN A 333 0.32 -0.01 31.74
N GLN A 334 1.00 -0.52 30.72
CA GLN A 334 2.44 -0.34 30.54
C GLN A 334 2.82 1.14 30.42
N HIS A 335 2.04 1.90 29.65
CA HIS A 335 2.31 3.32 29.42
C HIS A 335 1.60 4.24 30.38
N GLN A 336 0.71 3.73 31.25
CA GLN A 336 -0.08 4.50 32.20
C GLN A 336 -0.87 5.64 31.54
N PHE A 337 -1.53 5.35 30.40
CA PHE A 337 -2.36 6.34 29.70
C PHE A 337 -3.66 6.58 30.45
N ASP A 338 -3.95 7.86 30.72
CA ASP A 338 -5.12 8.28 31.50
C ASP A 338 -6.26 8.83 30.62
N VAL A 339 -5.95 9.20 29.38
CA VAL A 339 -6.89 9.57 28.32
C VAL A 339 -6.48 8.86 27.03
N VAL A 340 -7.46 8.28 26.34
CA VAL A 340 -7.22 7.58 25.08
C VAL A 340 -8.25 8.02 24.04
N PHE A 341 -7.79 8.58 22.93
CA PHE A 341 -8.65 8.99 21.82
C PHE A 341 -8.99 7.80 20.92
N GLY A 342 -10.28 7.63 20.61
CA GLY A 342 -10.79 6.61 19.69
C GLY A 342 -11.63 7.21 18.58
N GLY A 343 -11.51 6.67 17.36
CA GLY A 343 -12.28 7.11 16.19
C GLY A 343 -13.68 6.49 16.08
N ALA A 344 -14.28 6.05 17.19
CA ALA A 344 -15.58 5.40 17.19
C ALA A 344 -16.71 6.40 16.95
N ARG A 345 -17.69 6.03 16.11
CA ARG A 345 -18.89 6.84 15.82
C ARG A 345 -20.17 6.17 16.32
N ARG A 346 -21.20 6.97 16.60
CA ARG A 346 -22.51 6.50 17.10
C ARG A 346 -23.33 5.76 16.04
N ASP A 347 -23.19 6.14 14.77
CA ASP A 347 -23.90 5.52 13.63
C ASP A 347 -23.26 4.20 13.17
N GLU A 348 -22.03 3.89 13.61
CA GLU A 348 -21.24 2.76 13.12
C GLU A 348 -21.83 1.40 13.52
N GLU A 349 -22.38 1.29 14.73
CA GLU A 349 -22.94 0.04 15.28
C GLU A 349 -23.95 0.33 16.40
N GLN A 350 -24.99 -0.51 16.52
CA GLN A 350 -26.15 -0.28 17.39
C GLN A 350 -25.79 -0.06 18.87
N SER A 351 -24.84 -0.80 19.43
CA SER A 351 -24.44 -0.64 20.85
C SER A 351 -23.79 0.72 21.13
N ARG A 352 -23.30 1.41 20.09
CA ARG A 352 -22.68 2.74 20.20
C ARG A 352 -23.65 3.90 20.06
N ALA A 353 -24.91 3.66 19.73
CA ALA A 353 -25.89 4.73 19.58
C ALA A 353 -26.06 5.56 20.88
N LYS A 354 -25.78 4.96 22.03
CA LYS A 354 -25.83 5.60 23.36
C LYS A 354 -24.45 6.02 23.89
N GLU A 355 -23.42 6.00 23.03
CA GLU A 355 -22.07 6.32 23.46
C GLU A 355 -21.87 7.81 23.70
N ARG A 356 -21.13 8.11 24.76
CA ARG A 356 -20.76 9.48 25.16
C ARG A 356 -19.46 9.89 24.48
N ALA A 357 -19.18 11.18 24.36
CA ALA A 357 -17.89 11.65 23.89
C ALA A 357 -16.77 11.30 24.89
N PHE A 358 -17.04 11.37 26.20
CA PHE A 358 -16.15 10.99 27.30
C PHE A 358 -16.70 9.76 28.02
N SER A 359 -16.05 8.62 27.82
CA SER A 359 -16.47 7.31 28.36
C SER A 359 -15.49 6.86 29.45
N PHE A 360 -15.95 6.85 30.69
CA PHE A 360 -15.13 6.58 31.88
C PHE A 360 -14.85 5.09 32.05
N ARG A 361 -13.60 4.78 32.43
CA ARG A 361 -13.09 3.43 32.68
C ARG A 361 -12.54 3.31 34.09
N THR A 362 -12.89 2.22 34.76
CA THR A 362 -12.32 1.88 36.06
C THR A 362 -10.82 1.54 35.93
N ALA A 363 -10.12 1.38 37.07
CA ALA A 363 -8.72 0.95 37.09
C ALA A 363 -8.47 -0.39 36.38
N ASN A 364 -9.48 -1.25 36.30
CA ASN A 364 -9.41 -2.52 35.56
C ASN A 364 -9.87 -2.37 34.09
N HIS A 365 -9.93 -1.15 33.58
CA HIS A 365 -10.42 -0.77 32.24
C HIS A 365 -11.88 -1.13 31.93
N GLN A 366 -12.69 -1.46 32.93
CA GLN A 366 -14.10 -1.81 32.74
C GLN A 366 -14.95 -0.57 32.56
N TRP A 367 -16.04 -0.72 31.81
CA TRP A 367 -17.06 0.32 31.67
C TRP A 367 -18.20 0.10 32.67
N ASP A 368 -18.46 1.10 33.51
CA ASP A 368 -19.58 1.10 34.46
C ASP A 368 -20.61 2.16 34.03
N PRO A 369 -21.88 1.78 33.74
CA PRO A 369 -22.94 2.71 33.40
C PRO A 369 -23.16 3.82 34.43
N LYS A 370 -22.98 3.53 35.73
CA LYS A 370 -23.25 4.47 36.82
C LYS A 370 -22.18 5.56 36.94
N ASN A 371 -20.97 5.28 36.46
CA ASN A 371 -19.85 6.23 36.47
C ASN A 371 -19.85 7.17 35.26
N GLN A 372 -20.77 6.97 34.30
CA GLN A 372 -20.88 7.83 33.13
C GLN A 372 -21.59 9.13 33.46
N ARG A 373 -21.20 10.21 32.78
CA ARG A 373 -21.64 11.58 33.13
C ARG A 373 -22.52 12.17 32.05
N PRO A 374 -23.58 12.92 32.41
CA PRO A 374 -24.29 13.76 31.45
C PRO A 374 -23.33 14.72 30.75
N GLU A 375 -23.46 14.83 29.42
CA GLU A 375 -22.70 15.77 28.59
C GLU A 375 -23.69 16.85 28.18
N LEU A 376 -23.61 18.03 28.81
CA LEU A 376 -24.53 19.14 28.56
C LEU A 376 -23.79 20.20 27.74
N TRP A 377 -24.39 20.66 26.64
CA TRP A 377 -23.74 21.57 25.67
C TRP A 377 -22.39 21.00 25.19
N ASN A 378 -21.33 21.79 25.29
CA ASN A 378 -19.94 21.40 25.09
C ASN A 378 -19.17 21.49 26.42
N LEU A 379 -19.82 21.19 27.56
CA LEU A 379 -19.17 21.17 28.87
C LEU A 379 -18.93 19.71 29.29
N TYR A 380 -17.66 19.32 29.38
CA TYR A 380 -17.27 17.96 29.71
C TYR A 380 -16.71 17.90 31.13
N ASN A 381 -17.33 17.09 32.00
CA ASN A 381 -16.78 16.82 33.32
C ASN A 381 -15.75 15.68 33.20
N THR A 382 -14.47 16.01 33.17
CA THR A 382 -13.32 15.10 32.98
C THR A 382 -12.65 14.63 34.28
N ARG A 383 -13.11 15.09 35.45
CA ARG A 383 -12.49 14.77 36.75
C ARG A 383 -12.37 13.26 36.93
N LYS A 384 -11.21 12.71 37.27
CA LYS A 384 -11.06 11.25 37.47
C LYS A 384 -10.23 10.97 38.70
N THR A 385 -10.44 9.81 39.30
CA THR A 385 -9.61 9.36 40.42
C THR A 385 -8.35 8.67 39.90
N SER A 386 -7.34 8.52 40.76
CA SER A 386 -6.08 7.88 40.39
C SER A 386 -6.33 6.44 39.91
N GLY A 387 -5.78 6.10 38.75
CA GLY A 387 -5.95 4.78 38.10
C GLY A 387 -7.16 4.67 37.18
N GLU A 388 -8.14 5.59 37.24
CA GLU A 388 -9.21 5.65 36.25
C GLU A 388 -8.70 6.22 34.92
N GLY A 389 -9.29 5.75 33.82
CA GLY A 389 -8.99 6.23 32.48
C GLY A 389 -10.23 6.75 31.78
N ILE A 390 -10.04 7.54 30.74
CA ILE A 390 -11.13 8.04 29.90
C ILE A 390 -10.88 7.62 28.45
N ARG A 391 -11.92 7.10 27.78
CA ARG A 391 -11.95 6.98 26.32
C ARG A 391 -12.66 8.20 25.76
N VAL A 392 -12.01 8.91 24.86
CA VAL A 392 -12.56 10.12 24.24
C VAL A 392 -12.84 9.85 22.78
N PHE A 393 -14.03 10.19 22.30
CA PHE A 393 -14.49 9.91 20.94
C PHE A 393 -14.83 11.21 20.19
N PRO A 394 -13.82 11.94 19.67
CA PRO A 394 -14.04 13.22 18.99
C PRO A 394 -14.97 13.13 17.77
N LEU A 395 -15.07 11.95 17.17
CA LEU A 395 -15.89 11.70 15.98
C LEU A 395 -17.31 11.21 16.31
N SER A 396 -17.75 11.18 17.58
CA SER A 396 -18.99 10.50 17.96
C SER A 396 -20.25 10.96 17.18
N ASN A 397 -20.30 12.24 16.76
CA ASN A 397 -21.40 12.84 15.99
C ASN A 397 -21.26 12.75 14.47
N TRP A 398 -20.13 12.27 13.98
CA TRP A 398 -19.90 12.13 12.55
C TRP A 398 -20.63 10.90 12.03
N THR A 399 -21.14 10.96 10.81
CA THR A 399 -21.62 9.80 10.07
C THR A 399 -20.56 9.25 9.12
N GLU A 400 -20.79 8.06 8.56
CA GLU A 400 -19.88 7.53 7.52
C GLU A 400 -19.79 8.48 6.32
N LEU A 401 -20.91 9.11 5.95
CA LEU A 401 -20.95 10.09 4.86
C LEU A 401 -20.12 11.32 5.20
N ASP A 402 -20.23 11.86 6.42
CA ASP A 402 -19.45 13.03 6.85
C ASP A 402 -17.94 12.75 6.80
N VAL A 403 -17.53 11.57 7.26
CA VAL A 403 -16.12 11.12 7.24
C VAL A 403 -15.58 11.13 5.80
N TRP A 404 -16.31 10.54 4.85
CA TRP A 404 -15.88 10.51 3.45
C TRP A 404 -15.92 11.88 2.77
N GLN A 405 -16.94 12.69 3.04
CA GLN A 405 -17.02 14.06 2.51
C GLN A 405 -15.84 14.91 3.01
N TYR A 406 -15.49 14.78 4.28
CA TYR A 406 -14.37 15.49 4.87
C TYR A 406 -13.02 14.98 4.35
N ILE A 407 -12.86 13.67 4.17
CA ILE A 407 -11.68 13.09 3.51
C ILE A 407 -11.49 13.67 2.11
N LEU A 408 -12.56 13.72 1.31
CA LEU A 408 -12.52 14.31 -0.04
C LEU A 408 -12.15 15.79 0.01
N HIS A 409 -12.81 16.57 0.87
CA HIS A 409 -12.62 18.01 0.95
C HIS A 409 -11.21 18.41 1.40
N GLU A 410 -10.71 17.74 2.44
CA GLU A 410 -9.40 18.04 3.04
C GLU A 410 -8.24 17.35 2.30
N GLY A 411 -8.52 16.43 1.37
CA GLY A 411 -7.52 15.62 0.69
C GLY A 411 -6.78 14.68 1.65
N ILE A 412 -7.50 14.10 2.63
CA ILE A 412 -6.90 13.24 3.65
C ILE A 412 -6.51 11.91 3.01
N PRO A 413 -5.25 11.46 3.13
CA PRO A 413 -4.83 10.16 2.63
C PRO A 413 -5.59 9.02 3.31
N VAL A 414 -5.95 8.00 2.54
CA VAL A 414 -6.56 6.75 3.04
C VAL A 414 -5.88 5.53 2.42
N VAL A 415 -6.03 4.38 3.08
CA VAL A 415 -5.45 3.10 2.62
C VAL A 415 -6.04 2.72 1.26
N PRO A 416 -5.24 2.27 0.28
CA PRO A 416 -5.74 1.94 -1.06
C PRO A 416 -6.80 0.83 -1.12
N LEU A 417 -6.91 0.01 -0.06
CA LEU A 417 -7.97 -0.99 0.14
C LEU A 417 -9.39 -0.41 0.10
N TYR A 418 -9.57 0.88 0.37
CA TYR A 418 -10.87 1.54 0.27
C TYR A 418 -11.37 1.73 -1.16
N PHE A 419 -10.48 1.64 -2.15
CA PHE A 419 -10.79 1.78 -3.57
C PHE A 419 -10.84 0.42 -4.26
N ALA A 420 -11.76 0.27 -5.20
CA ALA A 420 -11.98 -0.93 -5.97
C ALA A 420 -10.79 -1.22 -6.89
N LYS A 421 -10.21 -2.40 -6.74
CA LYS A 421 -9.15 -2.92 -7.61
C LYS A 421 -9.31 -4.42 -7.83
N PRO A 422 -8.83 -4.96 -8.95
CA PRO A 422 -8.70 -6.39 -9.14
C PRO A 422 -7.76 -6.99 -8.09
N ARG A 423 -8.30 -7.83 -7.19
CA ARG A 423 -7.56 -8.42 -6.08
C ARG A 423 -7.72 -9.93 -6.03
N PRO A 424 -6.70 -10.67 -5.57
CA PRO A 424 -6.78 -12.12 -5.39
C PRO A 424 -7.58 -12.42 -4.13
N VAL A 425 -8.73 -13.06 -4.29
CA VAL A 425 -9.68 -13.34 -3.22
C VAL A 425 -10.09 -14.80 -3.20
N VAL A 426 -10.58 -15.24 -2.06
CA VAL A 426 -11.30 -16.51 -1.90
C VAL A 426 -12.70 -16.20 -1.38
N VAL A 427 -13.71 -16.85 -1.95
CA VAL A 427 -15.10 -16.65 -1.57
C VAL A 427 -15.52 -17.72 -0.58
N ARG A 428 -15.86 -17.28 0.63
CA ARG A 428 -16.42 -18.10 1.72
C ARG A 428 -17.88 -17.72 1.94
N PRO A 429 -18.69 -18.59 2.59
CA PRO A 429 -20.05 -18.22 2.98
C PRO A 429 -20.06 -16.88 3.75
N GLY A 430 -20.71 -15.87 3.19
CA GLY A 430 -20.83 -14.54 3.77
C GLY A 430 -19.59 -13.65 3.72
N MET A 431 -18.50 -14.03 3.04
CA MET A 431 -17.26 -13.24 3.01
C MET A 431 -16.44 -13.43 1.74
N ILE A 432 -16.08 -12.33 1.08
CA ILE A 432 -15.02 -12.31 0.08
C ILE A 432 -13.72 -11.95 0.80
N MET A 433 -12.81 -12.90 0.97
CA MET A 433 -11.58 -12.75 1.74
C MET A 433 -10.39 -12.46 0.83
N LEU A 434 -9.56 -11.48 1.17
CA LEU A 434 -8.30 -11.23 0.45
C LEU A 434 -7.25 -12.31 0.76
N VAL A 435 -6.53 -12.74 -0.27
CA VAL A 435 -5.26 -13.47 -0.12
C VAL A 435 -4.12 -12.44 -0.02
N ASP A 436 -3.91 -11.95 1.20
CA ASP A 436 -2.99 -10.83 1.47
C ASP A 436 -1.53 -11.28 1.68
N ASP A 437 -1.30 -12.49 2.19
CA ASP A 437 0.03 -13.06 2.37
C ASP A 437 0.01 -14.61 2.36
N ASP A 438 1.20 -15.21 2.43
CA ASP A 438 1.41 -16.66 2.35
C ASP A 438 0.99 -17.45 3.61
N ARG A 439 0.56 -16.77 4.67
CA ARG A 439 -0.04 -17.40 5.87
C ARG A 439 -1.52 -17.70 5.66
N CYS A 440 -2.12 -17.25 4.56
CA CYS A 440 -3.50 -17.56 4.22
C CYS A 440 -3.71 -19.07 4.05
N GLN A 441 -4.57 -19.65 4.88
CA GLN A 441 -4.94 -21.07 4.78
C GLN A 441 -6.18 -21.22 3.88
N LEU A 442 -6.01 -21.91 2.75
CA LEU A 442 -7.10 -22.29 1.84
C LEU A 442 -7.78 -23.58 2.35
N LEU A 443 -9.11 -23.61 2.36
CA LEU A 443 -9.88 -24.82 2.66
C LEU A 443 -9.92 -25.75 1.43
N PRO A 444 -10.18 -27.06 1.63
CA PRO A 444 -10.34 -27.99 0.51
C PRO A 444 -11.38 -27.51 -0.50
N GLY A 445 -10.98 -27.42 -1.78
CA GLY A 445 -11.83 -26.94 -2.88
C GLY A 445 -11.93 -25.42 -3.02
N GLU A 446 -11.30 -24.62 -2.15
CA GLU A 446 -11.21 -23.18 -2.34
C GLU A 446 -10.26 -22.84 -3.49
N GLU A 447 -10.74 -22.03 -4.43
CA GLU A 447 -9.94 -21.49 -5.52
C GLU A 447 -9.78 -19.97 -5.36
N ILE A 448 -8.55 -19.49 -5.60
CA ILE A 448 -8.28 -18.06 -5.72
C ILE A 448 -8.96 -17.54 -6.99
N GLN A 449 -9.62 -16.39 -6.86
CA GLN A 449 -10.27 -15.67 -7.95
C GLN A 449 -9.78 -14.23 -7.97
N ILE A 450 -9.71 -13.61 -9.16
CA ILE A 450 -9.54 -12.16 -9.24
C ILE A 450 -10.91 -11.52 -9.29
N ARG A 451 -11.22 -10.67 -8.31
CA ARG A 451 -12.45 -9.87 -8.29
C ARG A 451 -12.12 -8.40 -8.10
N LYS A 452 -12.87 -7.51 -8.75
CA LYS A 452 -12.79 -6.07 -8.49
C LYS A 452 -13.55 -5.77 -7.21
N VAL A 453 -12.81 -5.55 -6.13
CA VAL A 453 -13.38 -5.43 -4.78
C VAL A 453 -12.75 -4.28 -4.02
N ARG A 454 -13.44 -3.75 -3.01
CA ARG A 454 -12.93 -2.78 -2.03
C ARG A 454 -13.35 -3.17 -0.61
N PHE A 455 -12.83 -2.47 0.38
CA PHE A 455 -13.14 -2.68 1.79
C PHE A 455 -13.77 -1.43 2.41
N ARG A 456 -14.97 -1.54 3.00
CA ARG A 456 -15.61 -0.42 3.73
C ARG A 456 -15.05 -0.24 5.15
N THR A 457 -14.56 -1.32 5.74
CA THR A 457 -13.87 -1.34 7.04
C THR A 457 -12.55 -2.08 6.93
N LEU A 458 -11.61 -1.75 7.82
CA LEU A 458 -10.28 -2.37 7.84
C LEU A 458 -9.97 -2.94 9.23
N GLY A 459 -9.24 -4.04 9.26
CA GLY A 459 -8.89 -4.78 10.47
C GLY A 459 -7.93 -5.91 10.16
N CYS A 460 -8.04 -7.06 10.85
CA CYS A 460 -7.30 -8.25 10.45
C CYS A 460 -7.82 -8.75 9.10
N TYR A 461 -6.94 -9.00 8.14
CA TYR A 461 -7.34 -9.35 6.76
C TYR A 461 -8.18 -10.62 6.67
N PRO A 462 -7.95 -11.71 7.45
CA PRO A 462 -8.78 -12.92 7.36
C PRO A 462 -10.18 -12.75 7.95
N LEU A 463 -10.42 -11.62 8.65
CA LEU A 463 -11.67 -11.32 9.38
C LEU A 463 -12.38 -10.08 8.82
N THR A 464 -11.96 -9.62 7.63
CA THR A 464 -12.51 -8.44 6.97
C THR A 464 -12.95 -8.83 5.56
N GLY A 465 -14.27 -8.85 5.33
CA GLY A 465 -14.84 -9.12 4.03
C GLY A 465 -14.74 -7.92 3.09
N ALA A 466 -14.35 -8.19 1.85
CA ALA A 466 -14.43 -7.25 0.75
C ALA A 466 -15.87 -7.20 0.20
N ILE A 467 -16.19 -6.11 -0.49
CA ILE A 467 -17.39 -5.98 -1.31
C ILE A 467 -16.97 -5.83 -2.77
N GLU A 468 -17.75 -6.41 -3.69
CA GLU A 468 -17.62 -6.09 -5.12
C GLU A 468 -18.07 -4.65 -5.35
N SER A 469 -17.28 -3.91 -6.12
CA SER A 469 -17.48 -2.48 -6.32
C SER A 469 -16.72 -2.02 -7.55
N GLU A 470 -17.22 -0.97 -8.18
CA GLU A 470 -16.53 -0.26 -9.26
C GLU A 470 -15.80 1.00 -8.78
N ALA A 471 -16.00 1.41 -7.52
CA ALA A 471 -15.56 2.69 -6.98
C ALA A 471 -14.05 2.77 -6.78
N ASP A 472 -13.33 3.34 -7.75
CA ASP A 472 -11.87 3.46 -7.74
C ASP A 472 -11.35 4.87 -7.38
N THR A 473 -12.25 5.83 -7.19
CA THR A 473 -11.98 7.17 -6.66
C THR A 473 -12.75 7.48 -5.36
N LEU A 474 -12.44 8.60 -4.70
CA LEU A 474 -13.17 9.05 -3.50
C LEU A 474 -14.60 9.46 -3.85
N GLU A 475 -14.77 10.11 -4.99
CA GLU A 475 -16.05 10.52 -5.57
C GLU A 475 -16.93 9.31 -5.83
N ASP A 476 -16.37 8.23 -6.41
CA ASP A 476 -17.14 7.01 -6.62
C ASP A 476 -17.55 6.34 -5.30
N VAL A 477 -16.66 6.35 -4.30
CA VAL A 477 -16.99 5.82 -2.97
C VAL A 477 -18.15 6.60 -2.35
N LEU A 478 -18.15 7.93 -2.46
CA LEU A 478 -19.25 8.78 -2.01
C LEU A 478 -20.55 8.49 -2.76
N LEU A 479 -20.51 8.37 -4.09
CA LEU A 479 -21.66 8.02 -4.91
C LEU A 479 -22.23 6.65 -4.54
N GLU A 480 -21.38 5.66 -4.27
CA GLU A 480 -21.80 4.34 -3.83
C GLU A 480 -22.46 4.39 -2.44
N LEU A 481 -21.92 5.20 -1.52
CA LEU A 481 -22.46 5.35 -0.17
C LEU A 481 -23.82 6.04 -0.13
N ILE A 482 -24.06 7.04 -0.98
CA ILE A 482 -25.36 7.71 -1.06
C ILE A 482 -26.46 6.72 -1.49
N ASN A 483 -26.09 5.70 -2.27
CA ASN A 483 -27.03 4.72 -2.81
C ASN A 483 -27.11 3.41 -2.01
N THR A 484 -26.25 3.21 -1.00
CA THR A 484 -26.25 1.99 -0.20
C THR A 484 -27.23 2.04 0.97
N ARG A 485 -27.87 0.92 1.25
CA ARG A 485 -28.70 0.71 2.46
C ARG A 485 -28.05 -0.23 3.46
N GLN A 486 -26.84 -0.71 3.16
CA GLN A 486 -26.10 -1.66 3.98
C GLN A 486 -25.24 -0.95 5.01
N SER A 487 -25.19 -1.50 6.23
CA SER A 487 -24.32 -0.96 7.27
C SER A 487 -22.84 -1.10 6.90
N GLU A 488 -22.03 -0.15 7.37
CA GLU A 488 -20.59 -0.13 7.11
C GLU A 488 -19.89 -1.44 7.52
N ARG A 489 -20.30 -2.01 8.66
CA ARG A 489 -19.64 -3.15 9.30
C ARG A 489 -20.18 -4.51 8.87
N GLN A 490 -21.06 -4.60 7.87
CA GLN A 490 -21.71 -5.86 7.47
C GLN A 490 -20.71 -6.99 7.12
N GLY A 491 -19.54 -6.65 6.56
CA GLY A 491 -18.51 -7.63 6.16
C GLY A 491 -17.59 -8.11 7.29
N ARG A 492 -17.83 -7.74 8.56
CA ARG A 492 -16.93 -8.03 9.69
C ARG A 492 -17.35 -9.31 10.42
N LYS A 493 -16.60 -10.39 10.25
CA LYS A 493 -16.86 -11.68 10.92
C LYS A 493 -16.92 -11.60 12.45
N ILE A 494 -16.14 -10.67 13.04
CA ILE A 494 -16.12 -10.42 14.48
C ILE A 494 -17.47 -9.92 15.03
N ASP A 495 -18.30 -9.34 14.18
CA ASP A 495 -19.57 -8.74 14.56
C ASP A 495 -20.74 -9.76 14.45
N THR A 496 -20.53 -10.89 13.76
CA THR A 496 -21.54 -11.96 13.59
C THR A 496 -21.40 -13.13 14.55
N ASP A 497 -20.25 -13.27 15.23
CA ASP A 497 -19.92 -14.47 16.02
C ASP A 497 -20.72 -14.61 17.35
N SER A 498 -21.39 -13.56 17.83
CA SER A 498 -22.35 -13.67 18.94
C SER A 498 -23.35 -12.51 19.03
N ALA A 499 -24.62 -12.81 19.33
CA ALA A 499 -25.61 -11.78 19.63
C ALA A 499 -25.21 -11.01 20.91
N GLY A 500 -25.19 -9.66 20.87
CA GLY A 500 -24.76 -8.83 21.99
C GLY A 500 -23.23 -8.76 22.21
N SER A 501 -22.43 -9.27 21.26
CA SER A 501 -20.96 -9.32 21.36
C SER A 501 -20.31 -7.99 21.71
N MET A 502 -20.81 -6.89 21.12
CA MET A 502 -20.18 -5.58 21.23
C MET A 502 -20.40 -4.92 22.59
N GLU A 503 -21.57 -5.07 23.18
CA GLU A 503 -21.85 -4.53 24.52
C GLU A 503 -21.05 -5.26 25.60
N LYS A 504 -20.93 -6.59 25.49
CA LYS A 504 -20.06 -7.39 26.35
C LYS A 504 -18.59 -6.98 26.20
N LYS A 505 -18.10 -6.86 24.95
CA LYS A 505 -16.75 -6.36 24.64
C LYS A 505 -16.52 -4.96 25.21
N LYS A 506 -17.54 -4.09 25.23
CA LYS A 506 -17.45 -2.74 25.83
C LYS A 506 -17.22 -2.82 27.34
N GLN A 507 -17.98 -3.65 28.05
CA GLN A 507 -17.79 -3.89 29.49
C GLN A 507 -16.40 -4.47 29.78
N GLU A 508 -15.91 -5.34 28.89
CA GLU A 508 -14.57 -5.92 28.90
C GLU A 508 -13.48 -4.97 28.36
N GLY A 509 -13.76 -3.69 28.10
CA GLY A 509 -12.70 -2.72 27.77
C GLY A 509 -12.12 -2.84 26.36
N TYR A 510 -12.84 -3.45 25.41
CA TYR A 510 -12.48 -3.51 23.99
C TYR A 510 -12.51 -2.14 23.29
N PHE A 511 -13.30 -1.21 23.80
CA PHE A 511 -13.43 0.17 23.30
C PHE A 511 -12.68 1.17 24.17
#